data_AF-A0A8E2LPI4-F1
#
_entry.id   AF-A0A8E2LPI4-F1
#
_cell.length_a   1.000
_cell.length_b   1.000
_cell.length_c   1.000
_cell.angle_alpha   90.00
_cell.angle_beta   90.00
_cell.angle_gamma   90.00
#
_symmetry.space_group_name_H-M   'P 1'
#
loop_
_entity.id
_entity.type
_entity.pdbx_description
1 polymer ?
#
loop_
_entity_poly.entity_id
_entity_poly.type
_entity_poly.pdbx_seq_one_letter_code
_entity_poly.pdbx_strand_id
1 'polypeptide(L)'
;MMNAAIWRHHKVTTIYQVTDRLHDGRTARVTANEITATVAGWLSELGVQTSLVDDLACAVRTGDWPTAYAIGECLSIQVSIAA
;
A
#
# COMPACT_ATOMS: atom_id res chain seq x y z
N MET A 1 -10.83 -23.88 -30.00
CA MET A 1 -10.76 -23.63 -28.55
C MET A 1 -9.32 -23.86 -28.13
N MET A 2 -8.53 -22.79 -28.03
CA MET A 2 -7.08 -22.86 -27.83
C MET A 2 -6.76 -22.16 -26.52
N ASN A 3 -6.27 -22.93 -25.57
CA ASN A 3 -6.07 -22.57 -24.18
C ASN A 3 -5.12 -21.38 -24.10
N ALA A 4 -5.61 -20.26 -23.58
CA ALA A 4 -4.79 -19.11 -23.26
C ALA A 4 -3.71 -19.59 -22.31
N ALA A 5 -2.47 -19.63 -22.80
CA ALA A 5 -1.29 -19.81 -22.00
C ALA A 5 -1.39 -18.80 -20.86
N ILE A 6 -1.71 -19.31 -19.68
CA ILE A 6 -1.74 -18.55 -18.44
C ILE A 6 -0.27 -18.30 -18.16
N TRP A 7 0.29 -17.29 -18.82
CA TRP A 7 1.47 -16.61 -18.37
C TRP A 7 1.07 -16.03 -17.03
N ARG A 8 1.12 -16.88 -16.00
CA ARG A 8 1.27 -16.42 -14.63
C ARG A 8 2.56 -15.66 -14.69
N HIS A 9 2.43 -14.38 -14.94
CA HIS A 9 3.42 -13.38 -14.62
C HIS A 9 3.62 -13.61 -13.13
N HIS A 10 4.53 -14.52 -12.76
CA HIS A 10 5.23 -14.48 -11.50
C HIS A 10 6.06 -13.19 -11.59
N LYS A 11 5.33 -12.05 -11.60
CA LYS A 11 5.86 -10.77 -11.22
C LYS A 11 6.37 -11.10 -9.84
N VAL A 12 7.68 -10.97 -9.63
CA VAL A 12 8.21 -10.89 -8.29
C VAL A 12 7.43 -9.77 -7.63
N THR A 13 6.45 -10.13 -6.81
CA THR A 13 5.54 -9.15 -6.25
C THR A 13 6.31 -8.52 -5.12
N THR A 14 6.82 -7.31 -5.35
CA THR A 14 7.46 -6.52 -4.31
C THR A 14 6.49 -6.44 -3.14
N ILE A 15 6.92 -6.99 -2.00
CA ILE A 15 6.17 -6.90 -0.76
C ILE A 15 6.56 -5.56 -0.12
N TYR A 16 5.55 -4.81 0.27
CA TYR A 16 5.70 -3.57 1.01
C TYR A 16 5.28 -3.81 2.45
N GLN A 17 6.09 -3.35 3.37
CA GLN A 17 5.74 -3.26 4.77
C GLN A 17 5.11 -1.88 5.01
N VAL A 18 3.85 -1.88 5.40
CA VAL A 18 3.10 -0.69 5.79
C VAL A 18 2.99 -0.71 7.32
N THR A 19 3.37 0.39 7.96
CA THR A 19 3.33 0.55 9.41
C THR A 19 2.46 1.75 9.74
N ASP A 20 1.39 1.55 10.48
CA ASP A 20 0.59 2.64 11.03
C ASP A 20 1.17 3.10 12.36
N ARG A 21 1.52 4.38 12.44
CA ARG A 21 2.11 5.01 13.61
C ARG A 21 1.06 5.64 14.53
N LEU A 22 -0.22 5.68 14.14
CA LEU A 22 -1.32 6.21 14.97
C LEU A 22 -1.77 5.25 16.08
N HIS A 23 -1.66 3.93 15.88
CA HIS A 23 -2.14 2.92 16.84
C HIS A 23 -1.16 1.76 17.00
N ASP A 24 -0.58 1.61 18.21
CA ASP A 24 0.27 0.49 18.67
C ASP A 24 1.39 0.00 17.72
N GLY A 25 1.69 0.74 16.64
CA GLY A 25 2.66 0.32 15.63
C GLY A 25 2.19 -0.86 14.77
N ARG A 26 0.88 -0.96 14.44
CA ARG A 26 0.40 -2.07 13.60
C ARG A 26 1.13 -2.09 12.26
N THR A 27 1.68 -3.27 11.93
CA THR A 27 2.47 -3.48 10.73
C THR A 27 1.82 -4.55 9.87
N ALA A 28 1.66 -4.29 8.57
CA ALA A 28 1.16 -5.23 7.58
C ALA A 28 2.13 -5.36 6.40
N ARG A 29 2.26 -6.57 5.88
CA ARG A 29 3.04 -6.86 4.67
C ARG A 29 2.09 -7.15 3.53
N VAL A 30 2.12 -6.29 2.52
CA VAL A 30 1.11 -6.24 1.46
C VAL A 30 1.76 -5.95 0.13
N THR A 31 1.11 -6.36 -0.94
CA THR A 31 1.51 -6.00 -2.30
C THR A 31 1.07 -4.55 -2.60
N ALA A 32 1.63 -3.92 -3.63
CA ALA A 32 1.26 -2.54 -4.00
C ALA A 32 -0.25 -2.34 -4.25
N ASN A 33 -0.95 -3.39 -4.69
CA ASN A 33 -2.39 -3.35 -4.93
C ASN A 33 -3.22 -3.44 -3.64
N GLU A 34 -2.64 -4.02 -2.58
CA GLU A 34 -3.30 -4.23 -1.30
C GLU A 34 -3.08 -3.06 -0.32
N ILE A 35 -2.09 -2.20 -0.57
CA ILE A 35 -1.80 -1.00 0.26
C ILE A 35 -3.06 -0.16 0.48
N THR A 36 -3.82 0.14 -0.59
CA THR A 36 -5.05 0.93 -0.49
C THR A 36 -6.04 0.29 0.46
N ALA A 37 -6.33 -1.01 0.27
CA ALA A 37 -7.34 -1.72 1.04
C ALA A 37 -6.94 -1.81 2.52
N THR A 38 -5.67 -2.09 2.81
CA THR A 38 -5.16 -2.17 4.18
C THR A 38 -5.20 -0.82 4.88
N VAL A 39 -4.68 0.23 4.25
CA VAL A 39 -4.67 1.58 4.83
C VAL A 39 -6.09 2.13 4.98
N ALA A 40 -6.97 1.91 3.99
CA ALA A 40 -8.36 2.34 4.07
C ALA A 40 -9.11 1.61 5.19
N GLY A 41 -8.87 0.29 5.39
CA GLY A 41 -9.43 -0.46 6.50
C GLY A 41 -9.00 0.12 7.85
N TRP A 42 -7.71 0.40 7.98
CA TRP A 42 -7.12 1.01 9.17
C TRP A 42 -7.67 2.40 9.50
N LEU A 43 -7.84 3.26 8.49
CA LEU A 43 -8.41 4.59 8.67
C LEU A 43 -9.92 4.55 8.91
N SER A 44 -10.63 3.60 8.30
CA SER A 44 -12.07 3.41 8.52
C SER A 44 -12.38 3.03 9.98
N GLU A 45 -11.52 2.23 10.62
CA GLU A 45 -11.60 1.93 12.06
C GLU A 45 -11.47 3.19 12.93
N LEU A 46 -10.73 4.21 12.45
CA LEU A 46 -10.61 5.53 13.08
C LEU A 46 -11.74 6.50 12.65
N GLY A 47 -12.68 6.06 11.80
CA GLY A 47 -13.73 6.90 11.23
C GLY A 47 -13.25 7.87 10.14
N VAL A 48 -12.04 7.69 9.61
CA VAL A 48 -11.43 8.56 8.61
C VAL A 48 -11.56 7.93 7.23
N GLN A 49 -12.19 8.64 6.29
CA GLN A 49 -12.23 8.28 4.88
C GLN A 49 -11.61 9.42 4.08
N THR A 50 -10.54 9.13 3.34
CA THR A 50 -9.78 10.15 2.61
C THR A 50 -9.25 9.59 1.29
N SER A 51 -9.29 10.41 0.25
CA SER A 51 -8.72 10.08 -1.08
C SER A 51 -7.19 9.98 -1.05
N LEU A 52 -6.54 10.49 0.01
CA LEU A 52 -5.08 10.42 0.17
C LEU A 52 -4.57 8.97 0.16
N VAL A 53 -5.41 7.99 0.51
CA VAL A 53 -5.04 6.57 0.47
C VAL A 53 -4.82 6.08 -0.97
N ASP A 54 -5.66 6.52 -1.90
CA ASP A 54 -5.55 6.18 -3.32
C ASP A 54 -4.31 6.84 -3.94
N ASP A 55 -4.04 8.09 -3.57
CA ASP A 55 -2.86 8.84 -4.00
C ASP A 55 -1.57 8.19 -3.49
N LEU A 56 -1.55 7.74 -2.22
CA LEU A 56 -0.43 6.99 -1.64
C LEU A 56 -0.14 5.72 -2.45
N ALA A 57 -1.16 4.92 -2.73
CA ALA A 57 -0.98 3.69 -3.48
C ALA A 57 -0.57 3.96 -4.94
N CYS A 58 -1.05 5.05 -5.54
CA CYS A 58 -0.59 5.48 -6.84
C CYS A 58 0.91 5.79 -6.83
N ALA A 59 1.36 6.60 -5.87
CA ALA A 59 2.76 6.96 -5.69
C ALA A 59 3.67 5.72 -5.48
N VAL A 60 3.24 4.76 -4.65
CA VAL A 60 3.98 3.51 -4.46
C VAL A 60 4.03 2.67 -5.74
N ARG A 61 2.94 2.62 -6.52
CA ARG A 61 2.91 1.89 -7.80
C ARG A 61 3.78 2.53 -8.89
N THR A 62 3.85 3.85 -8.94
CA THR A 62 4.67 4.59 -9.91
C THR A 62 6.13 4.70 -9.47
N GLY A 63 6.44 4.36 -8.22
CA GLY A 63 7.78 4.50 -7.64
C GLY A 63 8.10 5.95 -7.22
N ASP A 64 7.10 6.81 -7.11
CA ASP A 64 7.21 8.17 -6.61
C ASP A 64 7.29 8.16 -5.07
N TRP A 65 8.44 7.72 -4.57
CA TRP A 65 8.72 7.67 -3.14
C TRP A 65 8.62 9.02 -2.44
N PRO A 66 9.09 10.16 -3.00
CA PRO A 66 8.90 11.47 -2.38
C PRO A 66 7.43 11.78 -2.06
N THR A 67 6.53 11.56 -3.02
CA THR A 67 5.09 11.76 -2.81
C THR A 67 4.53 10.75 -1.82
N ALA A 68 4.94 9.48 -1.90
CA ALA A 68 4.50 8.45 -0.97
C ALA A 68 4.90 8.76 0.49
N TYR A 69 6.10 9.30 0.71
CA TYR A 69 6.54 9.75 2.04
C TYR A 69 5.75 10.95 2.53
N ALA A 70 5.50 11.96 1.69
CA ALA A 70 4.72 13.14 2.09
C ALA A 70 3.29 12.78 2.51
N ILE A 71 2.62 11.91 1.75
CA ILE A 71 1.27 11.43 2.08
C ILE A 71 1.31 10.51 3.30
N GLY A 72 2.33 9.65 3.39
CA GLY A 72 2.57 8.78 4.55
C GLY A 72 2.68 9.59 5.84
N GLU A 73 3.46 10.67 5.87
CA GLU A 73 3.58 11.54 7.03
C GLU A 73 2.24 12.19 7.41
N CYS A 74 1.44 12.66 6.43
CA CYS A 74 0.11 13.21 6.69
C CYS A 74 -0.85 12.18 7.32
N LEU A 75 -0.76 10.92 6.90
CA LEU A 75 -1.57 9.82 7.42
C LEU A 75 -0.96 9.13 8.63
N SER A 76 0.24 9.53 9.07
CA SER A 76 1.06 8.80 10.06
C SER A 76 1.31 7.34 9.67
N ILE A 77 1.52 7.07 8.38
CA ILE A 77 1.79 5.76 7.80
C ILE A 77 3.19 5.75 7.20
N GLN A 78 3.97 4.75 7.57
CA GLN A 78 5.26 4.47 6.95
C GLN A 78 5.12 3.32 5.97
N VAL A 79 5.55 3.52 4.72
CA VAL A 79 5.68 2.45 3.72
C VAL A 79 7.16 2.17 3.50
N SER A 80 7.53 0.89 3.46
CA SER A 80 8.90 0.45 3.18
C SER A 80 8.86 -0.82 2.34
N ILE A 81 9.91 -1.08 1.57
CA ILE A 81 10.03 -2.34 0.82
C ILE A 81 10.45 -3.42 1.81
N ALA A 82 9.69 -4.52 1.89
CA ALA A 82 10.08 -5.70 2.65
C ALA A 82 11.08 -6.51 1.80
N ALA A 83 12.27 -6.75 2.37
CA ALA A 83 13.30 -7.61 1.80
C ALA A 83 12.95 -9.10 1.94
#